data_AF-A0A7H9HNW0-F1
#
_entry.id   AF-A0A7H9HNW0-F1
#
_cell.length_a   1.000
_cell.length_b   1.000
_cell.length_c   1.000
_cell.angle_alpha   90.00
_cell.angle_beta   90.00
_cell.angle_gamma   90.00
#
_symmetry.space_group_name_H-M   'P 1'
#
loop_
_entity.id
_entity.type
_entity.pdbx_description
1 polymer ?
#
loop_
_entity_poly.entity_id
_entity_poly.type
_entity_poly.pdbx_seq_one_letter_code
_entity_poly.pdbx_strand_id
1 'polypeptide(L)'
;MEVVKRLVSVSPVWDEVNQRALLQPYDHIASKPGKNFRSKLIGVFNMIYGIAEDKIELVTKLVDILHNASLLIDDIEDNSKIRRGLTASHLIFGTPMTINTANYMYFRGMEILQDIAGDDDVLLRDLTVIFNEEMINLHRGQGLDIYWRDSLPRIIPDDQMYFNMVMNKTGGLFRLTVRILERLTKESLPFSLVPLSNLLGIIYQVRDDYKNLLDEQMIAQKGLAEDISEGKLSFPIIHGLRYGQENNDTTLLYILKLRTTDASLKHEAIDYLQNTSKSMDYAKKTITELTALAKSKEYIPYQAYAEASAQLINVVDYLSKI
;
A
#
# COMPACT_ATOMS: atom_id res chain seq x y z
N MET A 1 21.26 3.07 44.81
CA MET A 1 20.42 4.30 44.78
C MET A 1 21.05 5.43 43.99
N GLU A 2 22.37 5.65 44.07
CA GLU A 2 23.05 6.73 43.34
C GLU A 2 23.02 6.57 41.81
N VAL A 3 23.15 5.32 41.31
CA VAL A 3 22.95 4.99 39.89
C VAL A 3 21.56 5.39 39.41
N VAL A 4 20.52 5.03 40.17
CA VAL A 4 19.13 5.39 39.84
C VAL A 4 18.93 6.90 39.85
N LYS A 5 19.45 7.61 40.87
CA LYS A 5 19.39 9.09 40.94
C LYS A 5 20.03 9.76 39.72
N ARG A 6 21.16 9.23 39.25
CA ARG A 6 21.82 9.72 38.04
C ARG A 6 20.98 9.43 36.79
N LEU A 7 20.47 8.21 36.66
CA LEU A 7 19.66 7.78 35.51
C LEU A 7 18.38 8.60 35.35
N VAL A 8 17.69 8.93 36.45
CA VAL A 8 16.44 9.73 36.38
C VAL A 8 16.67 11.22 36.10
N SER A 9 17.92 11.69 36.16
CA SER A 9 18.26 13.11 35.99
C SER A 9 18.81 13.44 34.60
N VAL A 10 18.89 12.46 33.70
CA VAL A 10 19.38 12.61 32.32
C VAL A 10 18.37 12.01 31.34
N SER A 11 18.46 12.41 30.08
CA SER A 11 17.70 11.76 29.00
C SER A 11 18.03 10.27 28.93
N PRO A 12 17.07 9.40 28.56
CA PRO A 12 17.32 7.98 28.38
C PRO A 12 18.52 7.72 27.47
N VAL A 13 19.44 6.87 27.90
CA VAL A 13 20.60 6.47 27.10
C VAL A 13 20.13 5.54 25.99
N TRP A 14 20.42 5.91 24.75
CA TRP A 14 20.14 5.10 23.57
C TRP A 14 21.35 5.15 22.64
N ASP A 15 21.97 4.00 22.39
CA ASP A 15 23.19 3.88 21.60
C ASP A 15 22.94 3.16 20.26
N GLU A 16 23.95 3.13 19.40
CA GLU A 16 23.88 2.49 18.09
C GLU A 16 23.70 0.97 18.15
N VAL A 17 24.08 0.32 19.26
CA VAL A 17 23.88 -1.12 19.44
C VAL A 17 22.40 -1.40 19.67
N ASN A 18 21.77 -0.64 20.55
CA ASN A 18 20.33 -0.71 20.81
C ASN A 18 19.52 -0.32 19.56
N GLN A 19 19.95 0.73 18.83
CA GLN A 19 19.31 1.12 17.58
C GLN A 19 19.34 -0.01 16.55
N ARG A 20 20.50 -0.65 16.33
CA ARG A 20 20.62 -1.77 15.37
C ARG A 20 19.81 -2.99 15.79
N ALA A 21 19.76 -3.30 17.09
CA ALA A 21 18.93 -4.38 17.59
C ALA A 21 17.44 -4.13 17.34
N LEU A 22 16.98 -2.88 17.51
CA LEU A 22 15.60 -2.50 17.24
C LEU A 22 15.25 -2.56 15.76
N LEU A 23 16.17 -2.20 14.86
CA LEU A 23 15.88 -2.08 13.43
C LEU A 23 15.94 -3.40 12.64
N GLN A 24 16.36 -4.52 13.23
CA GLN A 24 16.57 -5.78 12.48
C GLN A 24 15.38 -6.20 11.60
N PRO A 25 14.10 -6.17 12.06
CA PRO A 25 12.97 -6.53 11.21
C PRO A 25 12.77 -5.58 10.01
N TYR A 26 13.06 -4.29 10.19
CA TYR A 26 12.94 -3.27 9.16
C TYR A 26 14.08 -3.38 8.14
N ASP A 27 15.32 -3.51 8.62
CA ASP A 27 16.50 -3.67 7.75
C ASP A 27 16.39 -4.95 6.91
N HIS A 28 15.81 -6.01 7.45
CA HIS A 28 15.53 -7.23 6.71
C HIS A 28 14.64 -6.97 5.48
N ILE A 29 13.47 -6.33 5.64
CA ILE A 29 12.57 -6.07 4.50
C ILE A 29 13.14 -5.00 3.56
N ALA A 30 13.89 -4.03 4.09
CA ALA A 30 14.53 -2.97 3.32
C ALA A 30 15.71 -3.50 2.47
N SER A 31 16.37 -4.58 2.90
CA SER A 31 17.51 -5.20 2.19
C SER A 31 17.17 -5.67 0.76
N LYS A 32 15.90 -5.95 0.49
CA LYS A 32 15.39 -6.31 -0.83
C LYS A 32 14.36 -5.27 -1.28
N PRO A 33 14.81 -4.15 -1.87
CA PRO A 33 13.91 -3.11 -2.33
C PRO A 33 12.94 -3.67 -3.39
N GLY A 34 11.73 -3.12 -3.40
CA GLY A 34 10.74 -3.43 -4.45
C GLY A 34 11.17 -2.88 -5.81
N LYS A 35 10.27 -2.90 -6.80
CA LYS A 35 10.54 -2.44 -8.18
C LYS A 35 10.73 -0.91 -8.35
N ASN A 36 11.16 -0.17 -7.32
CA ASN A 36 11.38 1.30 -7.30
C ASN A 36 10.23 2.14 -7.92
N PHE A 37 9.01 1.59 -7.95
CA PHE A 37 7.87 2.22 -8.62
C PHE A 37 7.48 3.55 -7.95
N ARG A 38 7.50 3.60 -6.61
CA ARG A 38 7.11 4.78 -5.83
C ARG A 38 8.10 5.93 -6.02
N SER A 39 9.40 5.69 -5.92
CA SER A 39 10.43 6.71 -6.14
C SER A 39 10.37 7.26 -7.57
N LYS A 40 10.14 6.39 -8.57
CA LYS A 40 9.90 6.85 -9.95
C LYS A 40 8.66 7.75 -10.05
N LEU A 41 7.56 7.37 -9.41
CA LEU A 41 6.32 8.15 -9.43
C LEU A 41 6.49 9.52 -8.73
N ILE A 42 7.20 9.57 -7.59
CA ILE A 42 7.56 10.82 -6.91
C ILE A 42 8.34 11.73 -7.85
N GLY A 43 9.34 11.19 -8.56
CA GLY A 43 10.11 11.95 -9.55
C GLY A 43 9.23 12.53 -10.65
N VAL A 44 8.27 11.76 -11.17
CA VAL A 44 7.32 12.23 -12.19
C VAL A 44 6.39 13.32 -11.66
N PHE A 45 5.88 13.20 -10.43
CA PHE A 45 5.12 14.29 -9.81
C PHE A 45 5.98 15.53 -9.58
N ASN A 46 7.26 15.36 -9.26
CA ASN A 46 8.16 16.49 -9.06
C ASN A 46 8.46 17.27 -10.35
N MET A 47 8.33 16.67 -11.53
CA MET A 47 8.40 17.40 -12.81
C MET A 47 7.30 18.47 -12.94
N ILE A 48 6.22 18.35 -12.16
CA ILE A 48 5.10 19.30 -12.12
C ILE A 48 5.27 20.28 -10.96
N TYR A 49 5.63 19.78 -9.77
CA TYR A 49 5.71 20.59 -8.55
C TYR A 49 7.04 21.35 -8.37
N GLY A 50 8.12 20.96 -9.05
CA GLY A 50 9.38 21.70 -9.05
C GLY A 50 10.06 21.84 -7.69
N ILE A 51 9.96 20.81 -6.83
CA ILE A 51 10.56 20.79 -5.49
C ILE A 51 12.06 20.52 -5.60
N ALA A 52 12.83 21.15 -4.70
CA ALA A 52 14.27 20.97 -4.59
C ALA A 52 14.65 19.51 -4.27
N GLU A 53 15.79 19.08 -4.82
CA GLU A 53 16.24 17.68 -4.78
C GLU A 53 16.42 17.16 -3.35
N ASP A 54 17.01 17.96 -2.46
CA ASP A 54 17.19 17.63 -1.04
C ASP A 54 15.86 17.34 -0.33
N LYS A 55 14.81 18.09 -0.64
CA LYS A 55 13.47 17.87 -0.10
C LYS A 55 12.80 16.65 -0.72
N ILE A 56 13.02 16.37 -2.01
CA ILE A 56 12.51 15.16 -2.66
C ILE A 56 13.13 13.89 -2.12
N GLU A 57 14.42 13.90 -1.78
CA GLU A 57 15.07 12.77 -1.13
C GLU A 57 14.43 12.47 0.23
N LEU A 58 14.15 13.51 1.03
CA LEU A 58 13.46 13.37 2.32
C LEU A 58 12.02 12.84 2.15
N VAL A 59 11.26 13.36 1.19
CA VAL A 59 9.91 12.86 0.88
C VAL A 59 9.94 11.41 0.43
N THR A 60 10.91 11.03 -0.41
CA THR A 60 11.07 9.65 -0.87
C THR A 60 11.40 8.72 0.30
N LYS A 61 12.34 9.14 1.17
CA LYS A 61 12.70 8.41 2.39
C LYS A 61 11.51 8.21 3.33
N LEU A 62 10.71 9.26 3.53
CA LEU A 62 9.47 9.19 4.31
C LEU A 62 8.53 8.12 3.76
N VAL A 63 8.23 8.17 2.46
CA VAL A 63 7.30 7.24 1.81
C VAL A 63 7.82 5.80 1.89
N ASP A 64 9.13 5.59 1.71
CA ASP A 64 9.74 4.26 1.81
C ASP A 64 9.71 3.70 3.24
N ILE A 65 9.92 4.56 4.25
CA ILE A 65 9.75 4.19 5.67
C ILE A 65 8.34 3.74 5.96
N LEU A 66 7.34 4.56 5.62
CA LEU A 66 5.95 4.24 5.90
C LEU A 66 5.49 3.00 5.14
N HIS A 67 5.93 2.84 3.89
CA HIS A 67 5.58 1.67 3.09
C HIS A 67 6.19 0.38 3.64
N ASN A 68 7.48 0.37 3.99
CA ASN A 68 8.10 -0.82 4.54
C ASN A 68 7.53 -1.14 5.95
N ALA A 69 7.27 -0.13 6.78
CA ALA A 69 6.62 -0.31 8.08
C ALA A 69 5.21 -0.90 7.93
N SER A 70 4.40 -0.41 6.99
CA SER A 70 3.07 -0.96 6.74
C SER A 70 3.13 -2.41 6.24
N LEU A 71 4.11 -2.77 5.41
CA LEU A 71 4.27 -4.16 4.96
C LEU A 71 4.61 -5.12 6.10
N LEU A 72 5.40 -4.70 7.09
CA LEU A 72 5.72 -5.52 8.26
C LEU A 72 4.46 -5.84 9.09
N ILE A 73 3.57 -4.86 9.27
CA ILE A 73 2.30 -5.04 9.98
C ILE A 73 1.33 -5.86 9.13
N ASP A 74 1.17 -5.53 7.85
CA ASP A 74 0.30 -6.24 6.89
C ASP A 74 0.66 -7.74 6.81
N ASP A 75 1.96 -8.08 6.71
CA ASP A 75 2.43 -9.48 6.72
C ASP A 75 1.99 -10.24 7.99
N ILE A 76 1.88 -9.57 9.14
CA ILE A 76 1.42 -10.17 10.40
C ILE A 76 -0.10 -10.30 10.39
N GLU A 77 -0.79 -9.24 9.99
CA GLU A 77 -2.25 -9.18 9.95
C GLU A 77 -2.84 -10.21 8.98
N ASP A 78 -2.14 -10.49 7.89
CA ASP A 78 -2.49 -11.47 6.86
C ASP A 78 -1.84 -12.85 7.10
N ASN A 79 -0.95 -12.99 8.09
CA ASN A 79 -0.20 -14.21 8.38
C ASN A 79 0.60 -14.72 7.16
N SER A 80 1.16 -13.78 6.38
CA SER A 80 1.90 -14.05 5.16
C SER A 80 3.26 -14.69 5.45
N LYS A 81 3.63 -15.73 4.68
CA LYS A 81 4.90 -16.45 4.90
C LYS A 81 6.09 -15.86 4.17
N ILE A 82 5.83 -15.22 3.02
CA ILE A 82 6.85 -14.75 2.10
C ILE A 82 6.55 -13.31 1.67
N ARG A 83 7.56 -12.45 1.72
CA ARG A 83 7.52 -11.08 1.22
C ARG A 83 8.72 -10.81 0.32
N ARG A 84 8.46 -10.41 -0.93
CA ARG A 84 9.50 -10.14 -1.95
C ARG A 84 10.44 -11.34 -2.17
N GLY A 85 9.94 -12.57 -2.01
CA GLY A 85 10.74 -13.80 -2.10
C GLY A 85 11.71 -14.03 -0.94
N LEU A 86 11.51 -13.36 0.19
CA LEU A 86 12.16 -13.65 1.47
C LEU A 86 11.12 -14.15 2.47
N THR A 87 11.55 -14.91 3.47
CA THR A 87 10.69 -15.22 4.62
C THR A 87 10.23 -13.93 5.29
N ALA A 88 8.95 -13.83 5.65
CA ALA A 88 8.40 -12.65 6.31
C ALA A 88 9.12 -12.36 7.64
N SER A 89 9.39 -11.08 7.93
CA SER A 89 10.22 -10.68 9.08
C SER A 89 9.70 -11.23 10.42
N HIS A 90 8.38 -11.33 10.60
CA HIS A 90 7.79 -11.84 11.83
C HIS A 90 8.06 -13.33 12.08
N LEU A 91 8.36 -14.11 11.03
CA LEU A 91 8.76 -15.51 11.16
C LEU A 91 10.23 -15.68 11.54
N ILE A 92 11.06 -14.64 11.34
CA ILE A 92 12.49 -14.64 11.67
C ILE A 92 12.72 -14.03 13.05
N PHE A 93 12.14 -12.85 13.30
CA PHE A 93 12.38 -12.05 14.51
C PHE A 93 11.25 -12.15 15.53
N GLY A 94 10.17 -12.84 15.19
CA GLY A 94 8.96 -12.94 16.01
C GLY A 94 7.99 -11.78 15.80
N THR A 95 6.71 -12.08 15.96
CA THR A 95 5.60 -11.12 15.89
C THR A 95 5.78 -9.91 16.83
N PRO A 96 6.11 -10.07 18.13
CA PRO A 96 6.21 -8.93 19.04
C PRO A 96 7.28 -7.91 18.60
N MET A 97 8.44 -8.41 18.17
CA MET A 97 9.55 -7.56 17.75
C MET A 97 9.23 -6.83 16.45
N THR A 98 8.58 -7.52 15.51
CA THR A 98 8.23 -6.96 14.21
C THR A 98 7.16 -5.87 14.33
N ILE A 99 6.12 -6.08 15.17
CA ILE A 99 5.12 -5.04 15.48
C ILE A 99 5.78 -3.82 16.10
N ASN A 100 6.62 -4.02 17.13
CA ASN A 100 7.29 -2.92 17.81
C ASN A 100 8.16 -2.10 16.85
N THR A 101 8.93 -2.78 15.99
CA THR A 101 9.79 -2.14 14.99
C THR A 101 8.99 -1.33 13.98
N ALA A 102 7.92 -1.90 13.43
CA ALA A 102 7.09 -1.20 12.45
C ALA A 102 6.43 0.05 13.04
N ASN A 103 5.88 -0.07 14.26
CA ASN A 103 5.29 1.07 14.97
C ASN A 103 6.34 2.15 15.26
N TYR A 104 7.53 1.77 15.72
CA TYR A 104 8.64 2.69 15.90
C TYR A 104 8.98 3.43 14.59
N MET A 105 9.01 2.73 13.46
CA MET A 105 9.32 3.31 12.17
C MET A 105 8.25 4.29 11.66
N TYR A 106 6.98 4.15 12.05
CA TYR A 106 5.98 5.20 11.78
C TYR A 106 6.35 6.54 12.46
N PHE A 107 6.83 6.50 13.71
CA PHE A 107 7.30 7.71 14.39
C PHE A 107 8.61 8.24 13.80
N ARG A 108 9.51 7.37 13.33
CA ARG A 108 10.69 7.79 12.56
C ARG A 108 10.32 8.46 11.24
N GLY A 109 9.24 8.03 10.60
CA GLY A 109 8.65 8.73 9.46
C GLY A 109 8.19 10.14 9.85
N MET A 110 7.47 10.26 10.98
CA MET A 110 7.02 11.57 11.47
C MET A 110 8.17 12.55 11.76
N GLU A 111 9.31 12.06 12.27
CA GLU A 111 10.51 12.90 12.46
C GLU A 111 11.03 13.51 11.14
N ILE A 112 10.92 12.81 10.01
CA ILE A 112 11.37 13.34 8.70
C ILE A 112 10.58 14.59 8.30
N LEU A 113 9.35 14.77 8.81
CA LEU A 113 8.58 16.00 8.56
C LEU A 113 9.29 17.22 9.15
N GLN A 114 10.01 17.06 10.26
CA GLN A 114 10.83 18.12 10.87
C GLN A 114 12.02 18.44 9.96
N ASP A 115 12.70 17.44 9.41
CA ASP A 115 13.79 17.64 8.45
C ASP A 115 13.31 18.35 7.16
N ILE A 116 12.09 18.02 6.71
CA ILE A 116 11.45 18.67 5.56
C ILE A 116 11.09 20.13 5.90
N ALA A 117 10.56 20.40 7.09
CA ALA A 117 10.14 21.75 7.47
C ALA A 117 11.32 22.68 7.84
N GLY A 118 12.38 22.14 8.44
CA GLY A 118 13.42 22.96 9.07
C GLY A 118 12.84 23.82 10.19
N ASP A 119 13.15 25.12 10.18
CA ASP A 119 12.67 26.09 11.19
C ASP A 119 11.27 26.67 10.88
N ASP A 120 10.57 26.17 9.85
CA ASP A 120 9.22 26.64 9.47
C ASP A 120 8.13 25.88 10.24
N ASP A 121 7.72 26.43 11.38
CA ASP A 121 6.66 25.89 12.24
C ASP A 121 5.30 25.75 11.53
N VAL A 122 5.00 26.66 10.60
CA VAL A 122 3.72 26.64 9.86
C VAL A 122 3.71 25.47 8.89
N LEU A 123 4.81 25.29 8.15
CA LEU A 123 5.00 24.15 7.27
C LEU A 123 4.98 22.83 8.06
N LEU A 124 5.69 22.74 9.20
CA LEU A 124 5.70 21.54 10.03
C LEU A 124 4.29 21.17 10.49
N ARG A 125 3.49 22.15 10.94
CA ARG A 125 2.10 21.93 11.33
C ARG A 125 1.27 21.38 10.17
N ASP A 126 1.37 22.00 9.00
CA ASP A 126 0.60 21.58 7.83
C ASP A 126 1.00 20.17 7.36
N LEU A 127 2.30 19.85 7.33
CA LEU A 127 2.81 18.51 7.01
C LEU A 127 2.35 17.47 8.04
N THR A 128 2.33 17.82 9.33
CA THR A 128 1.84 16.95 10.40
C THR A 128 0.36 16.64 10.25
N VAL A 129 -0.47 17.62 9.87
CA VAL A 129 -1.89 17.41 9.60
C VAL A 129 -2.07 16.46 8.41
N ILE A 130 -1.37 16.69 7.31
CA ILE A 130 -1.41 15.80 6.12
C ILE A 130 -1.01 14.37 6.51
N PHE A 131 0.10 14.21 7.24
CA PHE A 131 0.57 12.91 7.72
C PHE A 131 -0.49 12.20 8.56
N ASN A 132 -1.03 12.88 9.57
CA ASN A 132 -2.01 12.29 10.48
C ASN A 132 -3.28 11.85 9.76
N GLU A 133 -3.83 12.70 8.89
CA GLU A 133 -5.03 12.37 8.12
C GLU A 133 -4.84 11.14 7.22
N GLU A 134 -3.72 11.06 6.48
CA GLU A 134 -3.50 9.94 5.57
C GLU A 134 -3.09 8.66 6.31
N MET A 135 -2.42 8.76 7.46
CA MET A 135 -2.19 7.60 8.32
C MET A 135 -3.50 7.08 8.94
N ILE A 136 -4.43 7.97 9.33
CA ILE A 136 -5.78 7.57 9.77
C ILE A 136 -6.52 6.86 8.62
N ASN A 137 -6.45 7.40 7.39
CA ASN A 137 -7.07 6.78 6.23
C ASN A 137 -6.49 5.39 5.95
N LEU A 138 -5.16 5.24 5.98
CA LEU A 138 -4.50 3.93 5.84
C LEU A 138 -5.09 2.89 6.81
N HIS A 139 -5.17 3.23 8.09
CA HIS A 139 -5.69 2.32 9.13
C HIS A 139 -7.20 2.07 8.99
N ARG A 140 -8.00 3.06 8.57
CA ARG A 140 -9.43 2.87 8.27
C ARG A 140 -9.64 1.86 7.14
N GLY A 141 -8.85 1.99 6.08
CA GLY A 141 -8.89 1.06 4.95
C GLY A 141 -8.47 -0.35 5.35
N GLN A 142 -7.31 -0.47 6.00
CA GLN A 142 -6.81 -1.77 6.49
C GLN A 142 -7.79 -2.45 7.45
N GLY A 143 -8.33 -1.69 8.40
CA GLY A 143 -9.30 -2.21 9.37
C GLY A 143 -10.59 -2.72 8.73
N LEU A 144 -11.09 -2.05 7.68
CA LEU A 144 -12.25 -2.53 6.93
C LEU A 144 -11.96 -3.81 6.13
N ASP A 145 -10.79 -3.89 5.50
CA ASP A 145 -10.34 -5.09 4.76
C ASP A 145 -10.29 -6.32 5.68
N ILE A 146 -9.63 -6.17 6.84
CA ILE A 146 -9.55 -7.18 7.89
C ILE A 146 -10.94 -7.53 8.42
N TYR A 147 -11.77 -6.53 8.71
CA TYR A 147 -13.11 -6.76 9.25
C TYR A 147 -13.99 -7.59 8.30
N TRP A 148 -13.95 -7.31 6.99
CA TRP A 148 -14.72 -8.08 6.02
C TRP A 148 -14.18 -9.52 5.89
N ARG A 149 -12.86 -9.69 5.81
CA ARG A 149 -12.19 -11.00 5.80
C ARG A 149 -12.60 -11.86 7.00
N ASP A 150 -12.53 -11.30 8.20
CA ASP A 150 -12.76 -12.06 9.44
C ASP A 150 -14.25 -12.21 9.78
N SER A 151 -15.13 -11.41 9.18
CA SER A 151 -16.58 -11.51 9.35
C SER A 151 -17.30 -12.31 8.26
N LEU A 152 -16.61 -12.83 7.24
CA LEU A 152 -17.21 -13.56 6.12
C LEU A 152 -18.01 -14.80 6.60
N PRO A 153 -19.26 -15.05 6.13
CA PRO A 153 -19.97 -14.40 5.02
C PRO A 153 -20.89 -13.23 5.41
N ARG A 154 -20.78 -12.65 6.61
CA ARG A 154 -21.72 -11.64 7.11
C ARG A 154 -21.85 -10.43 6.18
N ILE A 155 -20.74 -10.00 5.58
CA ILE A 155 -20.68 -8.87 4.66
C ILE A 155 -19.83 -9.30 3.47
N ILE A 156 -20.38 -9.14 2.26
CA ILE A 156 -19.65 -9.23 1.00
C ILE A 156 -19.77 -7.85 0.36
N PRO A 157 -18.69 -7.06 0.30
CA PRO A 157 -18.75 -5.69 -0.21
C PRO A 157 -19.18 -5.67 -1.68
N ASP A 158 -19.74 -4.56 -2.14
CA ASP A 158 -19.84 -4.26 -3.57
C ASP A 158 -18.60 -3.48 -4.04
N ASP A 159 -18.55 -3.19 -5.34
CA ASP A 159 -17.47 -2.43 -5.96
C ASP A 159 -17.26 -1.06 -5.32
N GLN A 160 -18.35 -0.36 -4.97
CA GLN A 160 -18.26 0.97 -4.36
C GLN A 160 -17.64 0.89 -2.96
N MET A 161 -18.06 -0.07 -2.14
CA MET A 161 -17.47 -0.34 -0.83
C MET A 161 -16.00 -0.68 -0.98
N TYR A 162 -15.65 -1.58 -1.90
CA TYR A 162 -14.26 -1.96 -2.17
C TYR A 162 -13.42 -0.76 -2.59
N PHE A 163 -13.84 0.03 -3.58
CA PHE A 163 -13.08 1.21 -4.01
C PHE A 163 -12.92 2.24 -2.90
N ASN A 164 -13.93 2.45 -2.04
CA ASN A 164 -13.81 3.32 -0.88
C ASN A 164 -12.79 2.80 0.14
N MET A 165 -12.74 1.49 0.38
CA MET A 165 -11.72 0.88 1.24
C MET A 165 -10.32 1.05 0.64
N VAL A 166 -10.15 0.76 -0.66
CA VAL A 166 -8.86 0.91 -1.36
C VAL A 166 -8.37 2.36 -1.38
N MET A 167 -9.28 3.32 -1.56
CA MET A 167 -8.98 4.73 -1.46
C MET A 167 -8.39 5.09 -0.09
N ASN A 168 -8.82 4.42 0.97
CA ASN A 168 -8.27 4.59 2.31
C ASN A 168 -6.94 3.83 2.47
N LYS A 169 -6.92 2.52 2.21
CA LYS A 169 -5.78 1.61 2.42
C LYS A 169 -4.59 1.96 1.51
N THR A 170 -4.78 1.88 0.20
CA THR A 170 -3.70 2.04 -0.79
C THR A 170 -3.56 3.49 -1.22
N GLY A 171 -4.68 4.19 -1.39
CA GLY A 171 -4.70 5.61 -1.78
C GLY A 171 -4.08 6.54 -0.73
N GLY A 172 -4.07 6.18 0.55
CA GLY A 172 -3.54 7.00 1.64
C GLY A 172 -2.10 7.43 1.43
N LEU A 173 -1.18 6.49 1.16
CA LEU A 173 0.24 6.82 0.95
C LEU A 173 0.51 7.55 -0.38
N PHE A 174 -0.30 7.29 -1.42
CA PHE A 174 -0.21 8.04 -2.67
C PHE A 174 -0.63 9.51 -2.47
N ARG A 175 -1.76 9.74 -1.77
CA ARG A 175 -2.21 11.09 -1.42
C ARG A 175 -1.26 11.79 -0.48
N LEU A 176 -0.73 11.11 0.54
CA LEU A 176 0.27 11.67 1.46
C LEU A 176 1.43 12.28 0.66
N THR A 177 1.96 11.51 -0.28
CA THR A 177 3.04 11.94 -1.17
C THR A 177 2.66 13.21 -1.93
N VAL A 178 1.54 13.19 -2.66
CA VAL A 178 1.11 14.33 -3.49
C VAL A 178 0.80 15.57 -2.65
N ARG A 179 0.09 15.43 -1.54
CA ARG A 179 -0.27 16.54 -0.66
C ARG A 179 0.95 17.19 -0.03
N ILE A 180 1.98 16.42 0.32
CA ILE A 180 3.26 16.98 0.78
C ILE A 180 3.94 17.76 -0.35
N LEU A 181 4.03 17.20 -1.56
CA LEU A 181 4.62 17.90 -2.71
C LEU A 181 3.86 19.20 -3.03
N GLU A 182 2.53 19.16 -3.06
CA GLU A 182 1.68 20.34 -3.24
C GLU A 182 1.97 21.40 -2.19
N ARG A 183 2.09 20.99 -0.91
CA ARG A 183 2.35 21.93 0.17
C ARG A 183 3.74 22.58 0.10
N LEU A 184 4.73 21.85 -0.43
CA LEU A 184 6.10 22.33 -0.64
C LEU A 184 6.24 23.20 -1.90
N THR A 185 5.26 23.16 -2.81
CA THR A 185 5.30 23.89 -4.07
C THR A 185 5.20 25.39 -3.81
N LYS A 186 6.13 26.17 -4.38
CA LYS A 186 6.14 27.64 -4.22
C LYS A 186 5.12 28.33 -5.13
N GLU A 187 4.85 27.75 -6.28
CA GLU A 187 3.90 28.29 -7.26
C GLU A 187 2.50 27.75 -7.02
N SER A 188 1.50 28.62 -7.11
CA SER A 188 0.10 28.19 -7.05
C SER A 188 -0.27 27.50 -8.36
N LEU A 189 -0.44 26.18 -8.32
CA LEU A 189 -0.94 25.42 -9.47
C LEU A 189 -2.48 25.50 -9.54
N PRO A 190 -3.07 25.57 -10.75
CA PRO A 190 -4.53 25.68 -10.90
C PRO A 190 -5.25 24.34 -10.72
N PHE A 191 -4.53 23.26 -10.40
CA PHE A 191 -5.06 21.91 -10.23
C PHE A 191 -4.27 21.15 -9.15
N SER A 192 -4.84 20.03 -8.70
CA SER A 192 -4.22 19.09 -7.78
C SER A 192 -4.02 17.73 -8.46
N LEU A 193 -2.94 17.02 -8.15
CA LEU A 193 -2.75 15.63 -8.61
C LEU A 193 -3.38 14.61 -7.65
N VAL A 194 -4.04 15.05 -6.57
CA VAL A 194 -4.73 14.16 -5.62
C VAL A 194 -5.75 13.25 -6.34
N PRO A 195 -6.64 13.73 -7.23
CA PRO A 195 -7.55 12.86 -7.98
C PRO A 195 -6.85 11.81 -8.83
N LEU A 196 -5.75 12.16 -9.50
CA LEU A 196 -4.94 11.21 -10.26
C LEU A 196 -4.28 10.19 -9.32
N SER A 197 -3.72 10.62 -8.20
CA SER A 197 -3.08 9.74 -7.21
C SER A 197 -4.05 8.72 -6.61
N ASN A 198 -5.29 9.13 -6.38
CA ASN A 198 -6.39 8.29 -5.95
C ASN A 198 -6.70 7.20 -6.97
N LEU A 199 -6.86 7.59 -8.24
CA LEU A 199 -7.14 6.67 -9.33
C LEU A 199 -5.98 5.69 -9.56
N LEU A 200 -4.74 6.16 -9.48
CA LEU A 200 -3.54 5.29 -9.52
C LEU A 200 -3.52 4.28 -8.36
N GLY A 201 -3.93 4.69 -7.15
CA GLY A 201 -4.06 3.80 -6.00
C GLY A 201 -5.09 2.69 -6.23
N ILE A 202 -6.25 3.03 -6.81
CA ILE A 202 -7.29 2.05 -7.17
C ILE A 202 -6.76 1.08 -8.22
N ILE A 203 -6.21 1.59 -9.32
CA ILE A 203 -5.64 0.75 -10.41
C ILE A 203 -4.56 -0.17 -9.85
N TYR A 204 -3.67 0.34 -9.00
CA TYR A 204 -2.61 -0.44 -8.39
C TYR A 204 -3.16 -1.62 -7.57
N GLN A 205 -4.17 -1.38 -6.73
CA GLN A 205 -4.72 -2.43 -5.87
C GLN A 205 -5.50 -3.47 -6.67
N VAL A 206 -6.39 -3.06 -7.57
CA VAL A 206 -7.15 -4.00 -8.42
C VAL A 206 -6.20 -4.88 -9.24
N ARG A 207 -5.07 -4.31 -9.69
CA ARG A 207 -4.02 -5.07 -10.36
C ARG A 207 -3.25 -6.01 -9.44
N ASP A 208 -2.90 -5.59 -8.22
CA ASP A 208 -2.20 -6.47 -7.26
C ASP A 208 -3.08 -7.69 -6.93
N ASP A 209 -4.38 -7.46 -6.69
CA ASP A 209 -5.39 -8.49 -6.47
C ASP A 209 -5.52 -9.45 -7.66
N TYR A 210 -5.60 -8.91 -8.89
CA TYR A 210 -5.65 -9.73 -10.10
C TYR A 210 -4.40 -10.60 -10.25
N LYS A 211 -3.21 -10.01 -10.06
CA LYS A 211 -1.94 -10.72 -10.25
C LYS A 211 -1.64 -11.73 -9.16
N ASN A 212 -2.15 -11.53 -7.93
CA ASN A 212 -2.02 -12.48 -6.83
C ASN A 212 -2.52 -13.88 -7.24
N LEU A 213 -3.57 -13.94 -8.08
CA LEU A 213 -4.22 -15.17 -8.49
C LEU A 213 -3.61 -15.86 -9.73
N LEU A 214 -2.86 -15.15 -10.58
CA LEU A 214 -2.42 -15.68 -11.89
C LEU A 214 -0.92 -15.61 -12.16
N ASP A 215 -0.18 -14.69 -11.54
CA ASP A 215 1.16 -14.33 -12.02
C ASP A 215 2.22 -15.28 -11.44
N GLU A 216 2.80 -16.16 -12.27
CA GLU A 216 3.89 -17.08 -11.90
C GLU A 216 5.07 -16.38 -11.22
N GLN A 217 5.39 -15.13 -11.60
CA GLN A 217 6.44 -14.36 -10.92
C GLN A 217 6.01 -13.92 -9.52
N MET A 218 4.72 -13.63 -9.30
CA MET A 218 4.20 -13.35 -7.96
C MET A 218 4.12 -14.61 -7.12
N ILE A 219 3.84 -15.78 -7.72
CA ILE A 219 3.93 -17.08 -7.02
C ILE A 219 5.31 -17.26 -6.40
N ALA A 220 6.37 -16.94 -7.13
CA ALA A 220 7.74 -17.00 -6.60
C ALA A 220 8.05 -15.94 -5.52
N GLN A 221 7.31 -14.83 -5.46
CA GLN A 221 7.59 -13.70 -4.56
C GLN A 221 6.69 -13.61 -3.32
N LYS A 222 5.47 -14.14 -3.37
CA LYS A 222 4.48 -14.13 -2.28
C LYS A 222 3.95 -15.55 -1.97
N GLY A 223 3.81 -16.40 -2.98
CA GLY A 223 3.19 -17.73 -2.88
C GLY A 223 2.02 -17.88 -3.87
N LEU A 224 1.55 -19.11 -4.07
CA LEU A 224 0.42 -19.39 -4.98
C LEU A 224 -0.88 -18.84 -4.39
N ALA A 225 -1.46 -17.81 -5.01
CA ALA A 225 -2.77 -17.26 -4.64
C ALA A 225 -2.95 -17.08 -3.12
N GLU A 226 -2.03 -16.35 -2.51
CA GLU A 226 -2.05 -16.15 -1.05
C GLU A 226 -3.32 -15.44 -0.58
N ASP A 227 -3.94 -14.59 -1.40
CA ASP A 227 -5.24 -13.97 -1.06
C ASP A 227 -6.31 -15.02 -0.72
N ILE A 228 -6.26 -16.21 -1.34
CA ILE A 228 -7.15 -17.34 -1.03
C ILE A 228 -6.81 -17.96 0.34
N SER A 229 -5.51 -18.06 0.66
CA SER A 229 -5.04 -18.59 1.95
C SER A 229 -5.39 -17.66 3.10
N GLU A 230 -5.32 -16.36 2.85
CA GLU A 230 -5.67 -15.27 3.76
C GLU A 230 -7.20 -15.21 3.97
N GLY A 231 -7.98 -15.72 3.02
CA GLY A 231 -9.44 -15.55 2.97
C GLY A 231 -9.83 -14.13 2.59
N LYS A 232 -8.92 -13.39 1.95
CA LYS A 232 -9.04 -11.97 1.65
C LYS A 232 -10.13 -11.72 0.62
N LEU A 233 -10.80 -10.59 0.76
CA LEU A 233 -11.84 -10.14 -0.17
C LEU A 233 -11.22 -9.22 -1.22
N SER A 234 -10.36 -9.80 -2.05
CA SER A 234 -9.75 -9.12 -3.19
C SER A 234 -10.78 -8.87 -4.30
N PHE A 235 -10.49 -7.95 -5.23
CA PHE A 235 -11.47 -7.52 -6.24
C PHE A 235 -12.10 -8.66 -7.05
N PRO A 236 -11.34 -9.62 -7.61
CA PRO A 236 -11.94 -10.76 -8.31
C PRO A 236 -12.72 -11.68 -7.37
N ILE A 237 -12.26 -11.86 -6.14
CA ILE A 237 -12.92 -12.69 -5.12
C ILE A 237 -14.28 -12.10 -4.74
N ILE A 238 -14.38 -10.79 -4.53
CA ILE A 238 -15.64 -10.10 -4.23
C ILE A 238 -16.65 -10.35 -5.35
N HIS A 239 -16.26 -10.12 -6.59
CA HIS A 239 -17.14 -10.37 -7.75
C HIS A 239 -17.59 -11.84 -7.80
N GLY A 240 -16.66 -12.79 -7.60
CA GLY A 240 -16.96 -14.22 -7.60
C GLY A 240 -17.90 -14.65 -6.48
N LEU A 241 -17.76 -14.08 -5.28
CA LEU A 241 -18.63 -14.35 -4.14
C LEU A 241 -20.05 -13.81 -4.36
N ARG A 242 -20.18 -12.61 -4.93
CA ARG A 242 -21.47 -12.03 -5.28
C ARG A 242 -22.18 -12.84 -6.37
N TYR A 243 -21.44 -13.24 -7.40
CA TYR A 243 -21.93 -14.19 -8.41
C TYR A 243 -22.47 -15.47 -7.75
N GLY A 244 -21.72 -16.04 -6.81
CA GLY A 244 -22.15 -17.23 -6.06
C GLY A 244 -23.45 -16.99 -5.27
N GLN A 245 -23.58 -15.85 -4.59
CA GLN A 245 -24.81 -15.47 -3.89
C GLN A 245 -26.03 -15.37 -4.82
N GLU A 246 -25.86 -14.79 -6.01
CA GLU A 246 -26.94 -14.64 -7.00
C GLU A 246 -27.35 -15.97 -7.63
N ASN A 247 -26.45 -16.94 -7.70
CA ASN A 247 -26.66 -18.25 -8.34
C ASN A 247 -26.84 -19.42 -7.35
N ASN A 248 -26.96 -19.14 -6.04
CA ASN A 248 -27.00 -20.16 -4.97
C ASN A 248 -25.81 -21.14 -5.01
N ASP A 249 -24.63 -20.65 -5.36
CA ASP A 249 -23.39 -21.41 -5.42
C ASP A 249 -22.45 -20.97 -4.29
N THR A 250 -22.02 -21.94 -3.48
CA THR A 250 -21.21 -21.71 -2.28
C THR A 250 -19.76 -22.18 -2.43
N THR A 251 -19.35 -22.61 -3.63
CA THR A 251 -18.03 -23.20 -3.90
C THR A 251 -16.89 -22.29 -3.45
N LEU A 252 -16.84 -21.06 -3.97
CA LEU A 252 -15.78 -20.10 -3.63
C LEU A 252 -15.81 -19.71 -2.14
N LEU A 253 -17.01 -19.53 -1.58
CA LEU A 253 -17.18 -19.20 -0.16
C LEU A 253 -16.61 -20.31 0.74
N TYR A 254 -16.89 -21.57 0.40
CA TYR A 254 -16.38 -22.71 1.14
C TYR A 254 -14.85 -22.73 1.12
N ILE A 255 -14.24 -22.60 -0.06
CA ILE A 255 -12.78 -22.62 -0.22
C ILE A 255 -12.11 -21.49 0.58
N LEU A 256 -12.64 -20.25 0.50
CA LEU A 256 -12.07 -19.13 1.23
C LEU A 256 -12.15 -19.28 2.75
N LYS A 257 -13.24 -19.86 3.26
CA LYS A 257 -13.40 -20.10 4.70
C LYS A 257 -12.44 -21.15 5.25
N LEU A 258 -11.88 -22.02 4.40
CA LEU A 258 -10.88 -23.00 4.82
C LEU A 258 -9.52 -22.37 5.11
N ARG A 259 -9.24 -21.17 4.60
CA ARG A 259 -7.89 -20.54 4.66
C ARG A 259 -6.80 -21.52 4.23
N THR A 260 -7.07 -22.20 3.12
CA THR A 260 -6.32 -23.39 2.71
C THR A 260 -4.94 -23.04 2.17
N THR A 261 -3.95 -23.88 2.51
CA THR A 261 -2.65 -23.87 1.83
C THR A 261 -2.55 -24.95 0.77
N ASP A 262 -3.61 -25.75 0.56
CA ASP A 262 -3.64 -26.81 -0.43
C ASP A 262 -3.68 -26.23 -1.85
N ALA A 263 -2.73 -26.65 -2.69
CA ALA A 263 -2.61 -26.15 -4.05
C ALA A 263 -3.83 -26.52 -4.91
N SER A 264 -4.39 -27.71 -4.76
CA SER A 264 -5.55 -28.16 -5.56
C SER A 264 -6.78 -27.31 -5.29
N LEU A 265 -7.08 -27.03 -4.01
CA LEU A 265 -8.20 -26.15 -3.64
C LEU A 265 -7.99 -24.71 -4.13
N LYS A 266 -6.75 -24.21 -4.12
CA LYS A 266 -6.42 -22.90 -4.69
C LYS A 266 -6.68 -22.86 -6.20
N HIS A 267 -6.24 -23.89 -6.93
CA HIS A 267 -6.51 -23.99 -8.37
C HIS A 267 -8.03 -24.10 -8.65
N GLU A 268 -8.78 -24.84 -7.84
CA GLU A 268 -10.24 -24.92 -7.96
C GLU A 268 -10.90 -23.54 -7.81
N ALA A 269 -10.49 -22.75 -6.83
CA ALA A 269 -10.99 -21.38 -6.66
C ALA A 269 -10.56 -20.46 -7.82
N ILE A 270 -9.33 -20.57 -8.34
CA ILE A 270 -8.89 -19.81 -9.52
C ILE A 270 -9.72 -20.20 -10.75
N ASP A 271 -9.93 -21.49 -10.98
CA ASP A 271 -10.75 -22.00 -12.09
C ASP A 271 -12.20 -21.55 -11.96
N TYR A 272 -12.75 -21.52 -10.75
CA TYR A 272 -14.06 -20.95 -10.47
C TYR A 272 -14.15 -19.47 -10.84
N LEU A 273 -13.13 -18.68 -10.47
CA LEU A 273 -13.04 -17.26 -10.78
C LEU A 273 -12.88 -16.99 -12.28
N GLN A 274 -12.14 -17.83 -12.99
CA GLN A 274 -11.86 -17.68 -14.42
C GLN A 274 -13.00 -18.21 -15.31
N ASN A 275 -13.54 -19.38 -14.98
CA ASN A 275 -14.39 -20.15 -15.89
C ASN A 275 -15.86 -20.09 -15.53
N THR A 276 -16.20 -20.09 -14.24
CA THR A 276 -17.59 -20.09 -13.76
C THR A 276 -18.13 -18.66 -13.60
N SER A 277 -17.51 -17.87 -12.74
CA SER A 277 -18.00 -16.52 -12.39
C SER A 277 -17.51 -15.40 -13.32
N LYS A 278 -16.53 -15.69 -14.19
CA LYS A 278 -15.89 -14.70 -15.10
C LYS A 278 -15.31 -13.47 -14.38
N SER A 279 -14.94 -13.64 -13.11
CA SER A 279 -14.43 -12.58 -12.25
C SER A 279 -13.04 -12.07 -12.67
N MET A 280 -12.22 -12.93 -13.26
CA MET A 280 -10.93 -12.52 -13.80
C MET A 280 -11.08 -11.62 -15.03
N ASP A 281 -12.04 -11.92 -15.92
CA ASP A 281 -12.35 -11.08 -17.07
C ASP A 281 -12.96 -9.75 -16.63
N TYR A 282 -13.83 -9.77 -15.60
CA TYR A 282 -14.36 -8.57 -14.96
C TYR A 282 -13.25 -7.66 -14.44
N ALA A 283 -12.33 -8.18 -13.62
CA ALA A 283 -11.20 -7.43 -13.09
C ALA A 283 -10.31 -6.83 -14.19
N LYS A 284 -10.02 -7.61 -15.25
CA LYS A 284 -9.26 -7.14 -16.42
C LYS A 284 -9.95 -5.99 -17.14
N LYS A 285 -11.27 -6.09 -17.33
CA LYS A 285 -12.08 -5.01 -17.92
C LYS A 285 -12.03 -3.75 -17.05
N THR A 286 -12.23 -3.88 -15.73
CA THR A 286 -12.17 -2.75 -14.79
C THR A 286 -10.81 -2.06 -14.82
N ILE A 287 -9.69 -2.81 -14.83
CA ILE A 287 -8.34 -2.22 -14.97
C ILE A 287 -8.23 -1.42 -16.27
N THR A 288 -8.76 -1.95 -17.37
CA THR A 288 -8.73 -1.28 -18.68
C THR A 288 -9.53 0.02 -18.65
N GLU A 289 -10.72 0.01 -18.06
CA GLU A 289 -11.58 1.20 -17.94
C GLU A 289 -10.98 2.27 -17.03
N LEU A 290 -10.44 1.87 -15.86
CA LEU A 290 -9.79 2.80 -14.94
C LEU A 290 -8.51 3.40 -15.53
N THR A 291 -7.72 2.62 -16.26
CA THR A 291 -6.50 3.13 -16.92
C THR A 291 -6.83 4.05 -18.09
N ALA A 292 -7.91 3.80 -18.84
CA ALA A 292 -8.41 4.73 -19.85
C ALA A 292 -8.89 6.05 -19.20
N LEU A 293 -9.62 5.97 -18.07
CA LEU A 293 -10.05 7.14 -17.30
C LEU A 293 -8.84 7.96 -16.82
N ALA A 294 -7.80 7.30 -16.29
CA ALA A 294 -6.60 7.96 -15.79
C ALA A 294 -5.82 8.72 -16.88
N LYS A 295 -5.92 8.29 -18.15
CA LYS A 295 -5.28 8.96 -19.28
C LYS A 295 -6.09 10.12 -19.86
N SER A 296 -7.32 10.32 -19.40
CA SER A 296 -8.17 11.39 -19.87
C SER A 296 -7.57 12.76 -19.51
N LYS A 297 -8.02 13.80 -20.21
CA LYS A 297 -7.57 15.18 -19.96
C LYS A 297 -8.04 15.74 -18.61
N GLU A 298 -8.92 15.04 -17.91
CA GLU A 298 -9.39 15.41 -16.58
C GLU A 298 -8.34 15.14 -15.49
N TYR A 299 -7.50 14.11 -15.67
CA TYR A 299 -6.55 13.67 -14.65
C TYR A 299 -5.08 13.98 -14.99
N ILE A 300 -4.72 14.04 -16.27
CA ILE A 300 -3.34 14.34 -16.71
C ILE A 300 -3.24 15.77 -17.27
N PRO A 301 -2.32 16.62 -16.75
CA PRO A 301 -2.21 18.02 -17.16
C PRO A 301 -1.40 18.22 -18.46
N TYR A 302 -2.00 17.90 -19.61
CA TYR A 302 -1.33 17.82 -20.92
C TYR A 302 -0.66 19.11 -21.45
N GLN A 303 -1.22 20.30 -21.19
CA GLN A 303 -0.82 21.51 -21.95
C GLN A 303 0.42 22.23 -21.40
N ALA A 304 0.58 22.29 -20.08
CA ALA A 304 1.72 22.98 -19.44
C ALA A 304 2.87 22.03 -19.08
N TYR A 305 2.61 20.72 -19.00
CA TYR A 305 3.55 19.71 -18.48
C TYR A 305 3.66 18.51 -19.42
N ALA A 306 4.04 18.74 -20.69
CA ALA A 306 4.03 17.71 -21.73
C ALA A 306 4.93 16.51 -21.39
N GLU A 307 6.14 16.74 -20.89
CA GLU A 307 7.07 15.67 -20.53
C GLU A 307 6.58 14.86 -19.32
N ALA A 308 6.13 15.54 -18.26
CA ALA A 308 5.55 14.88 -17.09
C ALA A 308 4.30 14.08 -17.46
N SER A 309 3.45 14.63 -18.33
CA SER A 309 2.25 13.96 -18.84
C SER A 309 2.59 12.67 -19.57
N ALA A 310 3.61 12.68 -20.43
CA ALA A 310 4.08 11.48 -21.12
C ALA A 310 4.60 10.41 -20.13
N GLN A 311 5.33 10.82 -19.09
CA GLN A 311 5.80 9.90 -18.04
C GLN A 311 4.65 9.34 -17.19
N LEU A 312 3.63 10.15 -16.86
CA LEU A 312 2.43 9.68 -16.17
C LEU A 312 1.66 8.67 -17.00
N ILE A 313 1.52 8.90 -18.31
CA ILE A 313 0.92 7.90 -19.23
C ILE A 313 1.72 6.60 -19.19
N ASN A 314 3.05 6.65 -19.24
CA ASN A 314 3.90 5.46 -19.12
C ASN A 314 3.72 4.72 -17.79
N VAL A 315 3.51 5.44 -16.69
CA VAL A 315 3.17 4.84 -15.39
C VAL A 315 1.82 4.12 -15.46
N VAL A 316 0.79 4.78 -16.01
CA VAL A 316 -0.54 4.18 -16.17
C VAL A 316 -0.47 2.95 -17.08
N ASP A 317 0.32 3.01 -18.16
CA ASP A 317 0.56 1.87 -19.06
C ASP A 317 1.32 0.72 -18.42
N TYR A 318 2.26 1.02 -17.53
CA TYR A 318 2.90 -0.03 -16.74
C TYR A 318 1.89 -0.71 -15.80
N LEU A 319 0.94 0.05 -15.26
CA LEU A 319 -0.13 -0.47 -14.42
C LEU A 319 -1.26 -1.16 -15.21
N SER A 320 -1.38 -0.96 -16.52
CA SER A 320 -2.36 -1.68 -17.35
C SER A 320 -1.86 -3.05 -17.83
N LYS A 321 -0.56 -3.34 -17.71
CA LYS A 321 0.02 -4.63 -18.09
C LYS A 321 -0.35 -5.74 -17.10
N ILE A 322 -1.26 -6.60 -17.55
CA ILE A 322 -1.75 -7.84 -16.95
C ILE A 322 -1.59 -8.99 -17.94
#